data_AF-A0A286AJW9-F1
#
_entry.id   AF-A0A286AJW9-F1
#
_cell.length_a   1.000
_cell.length_b   1.000
_cell.length_c   1.000
_cell.angle_alpha   90.00
_cell.angle_beta   90.00
_cell.angle_gamma   90.00
#
_symmetry.space_group_name_H-M   'P 1'
#
loop_
_entity.id
_entity.type
_entity.pdbx_description
1 polymer ?
#
loop_
_entity_poly.entity_id
_entity_poly.type
_entity_poly.pdbx_seq_one_letter_code
_entity_poly.pdbx_strand_id
1 'polypeptide(L)'
;MLIGCAARWGMEDTWAYSFLGRYRVLKTMSQRFERYTLHIMDVPGFAGIRIHSGNTAKNTQGCVFVGGAIAENMVINSRNELVLLERKVFPLLDDHQAVFITIE
;
A
#
# COMPACT_ATOMS: atom_id res chain seq x y z
N MET A 1 1.09 -9.12 -8.68
CA MET A 1 0.70 -7.78 -8.20
C MET A 1 1.93 -7.15 -7.59
N LEU A 2 2.43 -6.08 -8.20
CA LEU A 2 3.58 -5.36 -7.66
C LEU A 2 3.06 -4.40 -6.57
N ILE A 3 3.48 -4.63 -5.33
CA ILE A 3 3.23 -3.71 -4.21
C ILE A 3 4.50 -2.87 -4.09
N GLY A 4 4.49 -1.70 -4.72
CA GLY A 4 5.62 -0.77 -4.66
C GLY A 4 5.34 0.32 -3.64
N CYS A 5 6.15 0.39 -2.58
CA CYS A 5 6.16 1.61 -1.78
C CYS A 5 6.79 2.73 -2.63
N ALA A 6 6.20 3.94 -2.59
CA ALA A 6 6.82 5.12 -3.20
C ALA A 6 8.24 5.40 -2.66
N ALA A 7 8.64 4.71 -1.58
CA ALA A 7 10.01 4.58 -1.07
C ALA A 7 11.07 4.36 -2.15
N ARG A 8 10.78 3.58 -3.20
CA ARG A 8 11.77 3.35 -4.27
C ARG A 8 11.96 4.53 -5.23
N TRP A 9 11.13 5.58 -5.08
CA TRP A 9 11.01 6.71 -6.00
C TRP A 9 11.02 8.05 -5.23
N GLY A 10 12.18 8.43 -4.70
CA GLY A 10 12.44 9.80 -4.24
C GLY A 10 12.28 10.07 -2.74
N MET A 11 12.26 9.05 -1.89
CA MET A 11 12.62 9.23 -0.47
C MET A 11 14.13 9.05 -0.34
N GLU A 12 14.79 9.86 0.49
CA GLU A 12 16.21 9.63 0.83
C GLU A 12 16.38 8.17 1.29
N ASP A 13 17.43 7.49 0.83
CA ASP A 13 17.62 6.02 0.94
C ASP A 13 17.38 5.47 2.35
N THR A 14 17.57 6.29 3.39
CA THR A 14 17.34 5.96 4.81
C THR A 14 15.89 5.66 5.16
N TRP A 15 14.90 6.26 4.51
CA TRP A 15 13.47 6.05 4.80
C TRP A 15 12.90 4.83 4.08
N ALA A 16 13.49 4.45 2.94
CA ALA A 16 13.02 3.33 2.13
C ALA A 16 13.22 1.98 2.84
N TYR A 17 14.33 1.80 3.56
CA TYR A 17 14.60 0.58 4.34
C TYR A 17 13.61 0.37 5.48
N SER A 18 13.00 1.43 6.02
CA SER A 18 12.01 1.32 7.11
C SER A 18 10.70 0.65 6.69
N PHE A 19 10.45 0.54 5.38
CA PHE A 19 9.25 -0.10 4.83
C PHE A 19 9.49 -1.52 4.30
N LEU A 20 10.73 -2.01 4.27
CA LEU A 20 11.00 -3.38 3.83
C LEU A 20 10.64 -4.36 4.95
N GLY A 21 9.86 -5.38 4.60
CA GLY A 21 9.46 -6.40 5.56
C GLY A 21 8.08 -6.96 5.32
N ARG A 22 7.62 -7.74 6.29
CA ARG A 22 6.30 -8.39 6.28
C ARG A 22 5.42 -7.76 7.33
N TYR A 23 4.30 -7.20 6.90
CA TYR A 23 3.39 -6.43 7.75
C TYR A 23 2.00 -7.03 7.77
N ARG A 24 1.35 -6.97 8.92
CA ARG A 24 -0.07 -7.29 9.03
C ARG A 24 -0.90 -6.20 8.36
N VAL A 25 -1.95 -6.60 7.66
CA VAL A 25 -2.89 -5.67 7.04
C VAL A 25 -4.27 -5.83 7.68
N LEU A 26 -4.92 -4.70 7.94
CA LEU A 26 -6.28 -4.63 8.44
C LEU A 26 -7.17 -3.85 7.47
N LYS A 27 -8.46 -4.16 7.47
CA LYS A 27 -9.50 -3.38 6.78
C LYS A 27 -10.06 -2.38 7.79
N THR A 28 -9.71 -1.10 7.65
CA THR A 28 -10.15 -0.05 8.59
C THR A 28 -10.73 1.14 7.85
N MET A 29 -11.72 1.81 8.46
CA MET A 29 -12.30 3.04 7.93
C MET A 29 -11.22 4.13 7.84
N SER A 30 -11.06 4.75 6.67
CA SER A 30 -10.17 5.89 6.46
C SER A 30 -10.96 7.19 6.55
N GLN A 31 -10.55 8.10 7.42
CA GLN A 31 -11.14 9.45 7.44
C GLN A 31 -10.77 10.26 6.19
N ARG A 32 -9.58 10.05 5.64
CA ARG A 32 -9.10 10.75 4.44
C ARG A 32 -9.82 10.30 3.16
N PHE A 33 -10.10 9.00 3.05
CA PHE A 33 -10.71 8.41 1.85
C PHE A 33 -12.21 8.13 2.02
N GLU A 34 -12.76 8.38 3.21
CA GLU A 34 -14.17 8.19 3.57
C GLU A 34 -14.72 6.80 3.24
N ARG A 35 -13.85 5.78 3.31
CA ARG A 35 -14.20 4.38 3.06
C ARG A 35 -13.24 3.43 3.78
N TYR A 36 -13.64 2.16 3.87
CA TYR A 36 -12.74 1.10 4.31
C TYR A 36 -11.60 0.92 3.30
N THR A 37 -10.36 0.92 3.79
CA THR A 37 -9.17 0.61 2.99
C THR A 37 -8.26 -0.35 3.72
N LEU A 38 -7.27 -0.87 3.00
CA LEU A 38 -6.17 -1.64 3.58
C LEU A 38 -5.23 -0.71 4.35
N HIS A 39 -5.05 -0.98 5.63
CA HIS A 39 -4.17 -0.27 6.56
C HIS A 39 -3.04 -1.22 6.95
N ILE A 40 -1.80 -0.82 6.67
CA ILE A 40 -0.58 -1.54 6.99
C ILE A 40 -0.20 -1.21 8.44
N MET A 41 -0.08 -2.23 9.27
CA MET A 41 0.20 -2.10 10.69
C MET A 41 1.70 -2.20 10.99
N ASP A 42 2.11 -1.57 12.09
CA ASP A 42 3.44 -1.71 12.69
C ASP A 42 4.60 -1.35 11.76
N VAL A 43 4.40 -0.33 10.91
CA VAL A 43 5.46 0.23 10.07
C VAL A 43 6.39 1.09 10.95
N PRO A 44 7.69 0.76 11.07
CA PRO A 44 8.62 1.50 11.94
C PRO A 44 8.66 3.00 11.65
N GLY A 45 8.32 3.83 12.64
CA GLY A 45 8.33 5.29 12.52
C GLY A 45 7.14 5.89 11.79
N PHE A 46 6.15 5.09 11.38
CA PHE A 46 4.98 5.55 10.64
C PHE A 46 3.66 5.01 11.22
N ALA A 47 2.60 5.79 11.06
CA ALA A 47 1.23 5.40 11.38
C ALA A 47 0.29 5.76 10.24
N GLY A 48 -0.84 5.06 10.16
CA GLY A 48 -1.88 5.35 9.15
C GLY A 48 -1.47 5.03 7.71
N ILE A 49 -0.44 4.21 7.50
CA ILE A 49 0.00 3.80 6.16
C ILE A 49 -1.09 2.96 5.49
N ARG A 50 -1.48 3.36 4.28
CA ARG A 50 -2.57 2.72 3.53
C ARG A 50 -2.13 2.34 2.12
N ILE A 51 -2.76 1.31 1.57
CA ILE A 51 -2.64 0.95 0.16
C ILE A 51 -3.73 1.67 -0.62
N HIS A 52 -3.35 2.41 -1.65
CA HIS A 52 -4.33 3.06 -2.54
C HIS A 52 -3.80 3.20 -3.96
N SER A 53 -4.68 3.66 -4.85
CA SER A 53 -4.32 3.95 -6.24
C SER A 53 -3.61 5.29 -6.34
N GLY A 54 -2.59 5.33 -7.19
CA GLY A 54 -1.80 6.51 -7.50
C GLY A 54 -0.85 6.19 -8.65
N ASN A 55 -0.28 7.21 -9.25
CA ASN A 55 0.54 7.04 -10.46
C ASN A 55 1.94 7.62 -10.28
N THR A 56 2.14 8.66 -9.49
CA THR A 56 3.44 9.33 -9.30
C THR A 56 3.75 9.54 -7.82
N ALA A 57 5.03 9.46 -7.45
CA ALA A 57 5.49 9.57 -6.06
C ALA A 57 5.34 10.98 -5.44
N LYS A 58 5.00 11.98 -6.25
CA LYS A 58 5.10 13.41 -5.90
C LYS A 58 4.27 13.87 -4.70
N ASN A 59 3.34 13.06 -4.18
CA ASN A 59 2.50 13.42 -3.03
C ASN A 59 2.09 12.20 -2.17
N THR A 60 2.98 11.23 -1.98
CA THR A 60 2.71 10.14 -1.04
C THR A 60 3.24 10.51 0.34
N GLN A 61 2.35 10.75 1.30
CA GLN A 61 2.71 10.89 2.72
C GLN A 61 3.06 9.51 3.34
N GLY A 62 3.89 8.71 2.65
CA GLY A 62 4.24 7.34 3.04
C GLY A 62 3.28 6.23 2.61
N CYS A 63 2.14 6.55 1.97
CA CYS A 63 1.21 5.53 1.48
C CYS A 63 1.79 4.71 0.32
N VAL A 64 1.38 3.43 0.26
CA VAL A 64 1.87 2.45 -0.71
C VAL A 64 0.97 2.42 -1.94
N PHE A 65 1.56 2.39 -3.13
CA PHE A 65 0.83 2.22 -4.37
C PHE A 65 0.82 0.76 -4.81
N VAL A 66 -0.28 0.41 -5.47
CA VAL A 66 -0.41 -0.86 -6.19
C VAL A 66 -0.54 -0.57 -7.67
N GLY A 67 0.04 -1.42 -8.50
CA GLY A 67 -0.20 -1.38 -9.94
C GLY A 67 0.30 -2.61 -10.67
N GLY A 68 -0.12 -2.67 -11.93
CA GLY A 68 0.06 -3.85 -12.78
C GLY A 68 1.43 -3.86 -13.45
N ALA A 69 2.01 -2.67 -13.63
CA ALA A 69 3.32 -2.46 -14.21
C ALA A 69 3.94 -1.16 -13.67
N ILE A 70 5.26 -1.07 -13.76
CA ILE A 70 6.05 0.14 -13.53
C ILE A 70 6.54 0.62 -14.90
N ALA A 71 6.24 1.85 -15.26
CA ALA A 71 6.94 2.59 -16.32
C ALA A 71 7.86 3.64 -15.69
N GLU A 72 8.80 4.18 -16.47
CA GLU A 72 9.94 5.03 -16.07
C GLU A 72 9.87 5.67 -14.69
N ASN A 73 8.82 6.42 -14.35
CA ASN A 73 8.62 7.01 -13.02
C ASN A 73 7.15 6.92 -12.53
N MET A 74 6.41 5.92 -13.00
CA MET A 74 4.98 5.80 -12.71
C MET A 74 4.48 4.37 -12.58
N VAL A 75 3.48 4.21 -11.71
CA VAL A 75 2.71 2.97 -11.57
C VAL A 75 1.52 3.02 -12.55
N ILE A 76 1.37 1.99 -13.37
CA ILE A 76 0.29 1.86 -14.36
C ILE A 76 -0.81 0.95 -13.82
N ASN A 77 -2.06 1.22 -14.22
CA ASN A 77 -3.25 0.44 -13.88
C ASN A 77 -3.57 0.36 -12.38
N SER A 78 -3.12 1.36 -11.61
CA SER A 78 -3.21 1.34 -10.14
C SER A 78 -4.63 1.23 -9.59
N ARG A 79 -5.62 1.84 -10.26
CA ARG A 79 -7.04 1.70 -9.88
C ARG A 79 -7.55 0.27 -10.06
N ASN A 80 -7.27 -0.33 -11.20
CA ASN A 80 -7.72 -1.69 -11.50
C ASN A 80 -7.08 -2.69 -10.53
N GLU A 81 -5.78 -2.59 -10.31
CA GLU A 81 -5.08 -3.46 -9.37
C GLU A 81 -5.53 -3.26 -7.93
N LEU A 82 -5.84 -2.02 -7.51
CA LEU A 82 -6.42 -1.79 -6.19
C LEU A 82 -7.75 -2.52 -6.03
N VAL A 83 -8.63 -2.45 -7.04
CA VAL A 83 -9.92 -3.16 -7.01
C VAL A 83 -9.71 -4.67 -6.94
N LEU A 84 -8.80 -5.22 -7.75
CA LEU A 84 -8.49 -6.65 -7.74
C LEU A 84 -7.92 -7.10 -6.39
N LEU A 85 -7.05 -6.29 -5.79
CA LEU A 85 -6.49 -6.54 -4.47
C LEU A 85 -7.59 -6.54 -3.39
N GLU A 86 -8.41 -5.49 -3.35
CA GLU A 86 -9.49 -5.36 -2.38
C GLU A 86 -10.49 -6.51 -2.50
N ARG A 87 -10.86 -6.91 -3.73
CA ARG A 87 -11.72 -8.08 -3.98
C ARG A 87 -11.13 -9.39 -3.46
N LYS A 88 -9.81 -9.52 -3.46
CA LYS A 88 -9.12 -10.71 -2.95
C LYS A 88 -8.96 -10.70 -1.43
N VAL A 89 -8.64 -9.54 -0.86
CA VAL A 89 -8.19 -9.44 0.54
C VAL A 89 -9.32 -9.09 1.50
N PHE A 90 -10.31 -8.28 1.10
CA PHE A 90 -11.41 -7.92 1.99
C PHE A 90 -12.20 -9.12 2.50
N PRO A 91 -12.59 -10.11 1.66
CA PRO A 91 -13.32 -11.27 2.18
C PRO A 91 -12.54 -12.04 3.25
N LEU A 92 -11.22 -12.20 3.06
CA LEU A 92 -10.36 -12.88 4.04
C LEU A 92 -10.32 -12.11 5.38
N LEU A 93 -10.22 -10.78 5.30
CA LEU A 93 -10.21 -9.93 6.49
C LEU A 93 -11.58 -9.86 7.18
N ASP A 94 -12.66 -9.87 6.41
CA ASP A 94 -14.05 -9.89 6.91
C ASP A 94 -14.33 -11.23 7.62
N ASP A 95 -13.73 -12.33 7.16
CA ASP A 95 -13.73 -13.65 7.83
C ASP A 95 -12.71 -13.74 8.98
N HIS A 96 -12.18 -12.61 9.46
CA HIS A 96 -11.20 -12.51 10.55
C HIS A 96 -9.87 -13.26 10.31
N GLN A 97 -9.56 -13.61 9.06
CA GLN A 97 -8.29 -14.24 8.74
C GLN A 97 -7.15 -13.23 8.81
N ALA A 98 -6.00 -13.67 9.32
CA ALA A 98 -4.81 -12.84 9.36
C ALA A 98 -4.18 -12.73 7.96
N VAL A 99 -4.19 -11.53 7.37
CA VAL A 99 -3.54 -11.24 6.10
C VAL A 99 -2.27 -10.43 6.32
N PHE A 100 -1.22 -10.80 5.58
CA PHE A 100 0.08 -10.12 5.60
C PHE A 100 0.49 -9.75 4.18
N ILE A 101 1.20 -8.63 4.04
CA ILE A 101 1.87 -8.24 2.81
C ILE A 101 3.38 -8.21 3.05
N THR A 102 4.14 -8.48 1.99
CA THR A 102 5.59 -8.26 1.98
C THR A 102 5.88 -7.08 1.06
N ILE A 103 6.69 -6.15 1.54
CA ILE A 103 7.22 -5.04 0.75
C ILE A 103 8.72 -5.32 0.56
N GLU A 104 9.16 -5.28 -0.70
CA GLU A 104 10.52 -5.58 -1.16
C GLU A 104 11.07 -4.49 -2.09
#